data_AF-A0A7X9J963-F1
#
_entry.id   AF-A0A7X9J963-F1
#
_cell.length_a   1.000
_cell.length_b   1.000
_cell.length_c   1.000
_cell.angle_alpha   90.00
_cell.angle_beta   90.00
_cell.angle_gamma   90.00
#
_symmetry.space_group_name_H-M   'P 1'
#
loop_
_entity.id
_entity.type
_entity.pdbx_description
1 polymer ?
#
loop_
_entity_poly.entity_id
_entity_poly.type
_entity_poly.pdbx_seq_one_letter_code
_entity_poly.pdbx_strand_id
1 'polypeptide(L)'
;MKNEKKILIGIENEFEGRSLAWVYDFPGCFAYGSNETEALVRVPQALLAYKSWLEGNTGQPWQEDLADFDIRLVEVVKCYSINDQFEPDKTGDREVNAWFHYDWRILTAEEIARALPVLQWAHRDLYELTAGLSPEQLAEQRPGERWSISGILNHVAGAELYYLNR
;
A
#
# COMPACT_ATOMS: atom_id res chain seq x y z
N MET A 1 14.65 -30.94 -1.43
CA MET A 1 13.40 -30.17 -1.27
C MET A 1 13.62 -28.82 -1.91
N LYS A 2 12.83 -28.44 -2.92
CA LYS A 2 12.82 -27.05 -3.40
C LYS A 2 12.27 -26.20 -2.24
N ASN A 3 12.95 -25.13 -1.85
CA ASN A 3 12.34 -24.13 -0.98
C ASN A 3 11.21 -23.49 -1.78
N GLU A 4 9.97 -23.82 -1.43
CA GLU A 4 8.78 -23.16 -1.97
C GLU A 4 8.77 -21.71 -1.45
N LYS A 5 8.66 -20.75 -2.36
CA LYS A 5 8.75 -19.32 -2.02
C LYS A 5 7.50 -18.92 -1.24
N LYS A 6 7.67 -18.10 -0.21
CA LYS A 6 6.56 -17.67 0.65
C LYS A 6 6.39 -16.17 0.55
N ILE A 7 5.20 -15.74 0.16
CA ILE A 7 4.78 -14.35 0.18
C ILE A 7 3.99 -14.13 1.46
N LEU A 8 4.51 -13.29 2.35
CA LEU A 8 3.87 -13.00 3.63
C LEU A 8 2.92 -11.82 3.50
N ILE A 9 1.72 -11.99 4.06
CA ILE A 9 0.62 -11.03 3.99
C ILE A 9 0.15 -10.63 5.38
N GLY A 10 -0.02 -9.34 5.60
CA GLY A 10 -0.80 -8.78 6.69
C GLY A 10 -2.16 -8.31 6.19
N ILE A 11 -3.22 -8.48 6.98
CA ILE A 11 -4.55 -7.92 6.69
C ILE A 11 -4.88 -6.84 7.70
N GLU A 12 -5.32 -5.70 7.18
CA GLU A 12 -5.96 -4.64 7.94
C GLU A 12 -7.46 -4.65 7.63
N ASN A 13 -8.27 -4.99 8.62
CA ASN A 13 -9.73 -5.06 8.52
C ASN A 13 -10.38 -3.76 9.03
N GLU A 14 -11.52 -3.40 8.45
CA GLU A 14 -12.27 -2.16 8.72
C GLU A 14 -11.55 -0.87 8.27
N PHE A 15 -10.41 -0.97 7.59
CA PHE A 15 -9.72 0.18 6.99
C PHE A 15 -10.66 0.91 6.03
N GLU A 16 -11.10 2.12 6.38
CA GLU A 16 -12.09 2.88 5.60
C GLU A 16 -13.34 2.05 5.23
N GLY A 17 -13.77 1.13 6.11
CA GLY A 17 -14.92 0.25 5.88
C GLY A 17 -14.69 -0.92 4.91
N ARG A 18 -13.43 -1.28 4.64
CA ARG A 18 -13.02 -2.40 3.77
C ARG A 18 -11.84 -3.16 4.39
N SER A 19 -11.35 -4.19 3.69
CA SER A 19 -10.13 -4.91 4.05
C SER A 19 -8.99 -4.57 3.09
N LEU A 20 -7.79 -4.46 3.64
CA LEU A 20 -6.55 -4.16 2.93
C LEU A 20 -5.51 -5.26 3.22
N ALA A 21 -5.04 -5.92 2.16
CA ALA A 21 -3.97 -6.92 2.21
C ALA A 21 -2.64 -6.28 1.83
N TRP A 22 -1.67 -6.30 2.76
CA TRP A 22 -0.33 -5.78 2.61
C TRP A 22 0.65 -6.89 2.23
N VAL A 23 1.45 -6.71 1.16
CA VAL A 23 2.48 -7.66 0.75
C VAL A 23 3.85 -7.23 1.27
N TYR A 24 4.32 -7.88 2.33
CA TYR A 24 5.40 -7.34 3.17
C TYR A 24 6.75 -7.11 2.48
N ASP A 25 7.20 -8.04 1.63
CA ASP A 25 8.51 -7.91 0.96
C ASP A 25 8.44 -7.10 -0.35
N PHE A 26 7.28 -6.49 -0.62
CA PHE A 26 6.97 -5.79 -1.87
C PHE A 26 6.42 -4.39 -1.53
N PRO A 27 7.30 -3.41 -1.24
CA PRO A 27 6.89 -2.08 -0.81
C PRO A 27 5.89 -1.43 -1.78
N GLY A 28 4.73 -1.02 -1.26
CA GLY A 28 3.65 -0.42 -2.05
C GLY A 28 2.77 -1.43 -2.80
N CYS A 29 3.00 -2.74 -2.69
CA CYS A 29 2.12 -3.76 -3.23
C CYS A 29 1.05 -4.14 -2.20
N PHE A 30 -0.21 -3.91 -2.54
CA PHE A 30 -1.35 -4.21 -1.68
C PHE A 30 -2.61 -4.52 -2.51
N ALA A 31 -3.64 -5.06 -1.87
CA ALA A 31 -4.94 -5.29 -2.49
C ALA A 31 -6.10 -4.95 -1.54
N TYR A 32 -7.08 -4.20 -2.05
CA TYR A 32 -8.34 -3.96 -1.36
C TYR A 32 -9.37 -5.06 -1.65
N GLY A 33 -10.21 -5.38 -0.67
CA GLY A 33 -11.43 -6.16 -0.83
C GLY A 33 -12.53 -5.66 0.09
N SER A 34 -13.79 -5.93 -0.25
CA SER A 34 -14.94 -5.65 0.64
C SER A 34 -14.87 -6.42 1.97
N ASN A 35 -14.06 -7.48 2.00
CA ASN A 35 -13.74 -8.30 3.16
C ASN A 35 -12.36 -8.94 2.97
N GLU A 36 -11.88 -9.60 4.03
CA GLU A 36 -10.57 -10.26 4.10
C GLU A 36 -10.35 -11.27 2.97
N THR A 37 -11.33 -12.14 2.70
CA THR A 37 -11.24 -13.16 1.66
C THR A 37 -11.05 -12.53 0.28
N GLU A 38 -11.82 -11.48 -0.02
CA GLU A 38 -11.70 -10.79 -1.29
C GLU A 38 -10.34 -10.08 -1.43
N ALA A 39 -9.85 -9.45 -0.37
CA ALA A 39 -8.53 -8.82 -0.37
C ALA A 39 -7.43 -9.85 -0.65
N LEU A 40 -7.47 -11.02 0.01
CA LEU A 40 -6.52 -12.12 -0.20
C LEU A 40 -6.56 -12.69 -1.61
N VAL A 41 -7.76 -12.93 -2.17
CA VAL A 41 -7.92 -13.46 -3.54
C VAL A 41 -7.36 -12.50 -4.59
N ARG A 42 -7.31 -11.20 -4.30
CA ARG A 42 -6.77 -10.17 -5.22
C ARG A 42 -5.25 -9.98 -5.10
N VAL A 43 -4.61 -10.48 -4.05
CA VAL A 43 -3.14 -10.38 -3.86
C VAL A 43 -2.33 -10.92 -5.06
N PRO A 44 -2.61 -12.12 -5.63
CA PRO A 44 -1.86 -12.61 -6.79
C PRO A 44 -1.90 -11.63 -7.97
N GLN A 45 -3.05 -11.02 -8.24
CA GLN A 45 -3.20 -10.04 -9.32
C GLN A 45 -2.41 -8.77 -9.03
N ALA A 46 -2.48 -8.25 -7.81
CA ALA A 46 -1.72 -7.08 -7.38
C ALA A 46 -0.20 -7.32 -7.51
N LEU A 47 0.26 -8.50 -7.11
CA LEU A 47 1.66 -8.89 -7.15
C LEU A 47 2.19 -8.98 -8.60
N LEU A 48 1.41 -9.55 -9.52
CA LEU A 48 1.76 -9.60 -10.94
C LEU A 48 1.78 -8.21 -11.59
N ALA A 49 0.81 -7.35 -11.25
CA ALA A 49 0.78 -5.96 -11.72
C ALA A 49 2.00 -5.18 -11.21
N TYR A 50 2.32 -5.33 -9.92
CA TYR A 50 3.48 -4.71 -9.29
C TYR A 50 4.80 -5.17 -9.95
N LYS A 51 4.96 -6.48 -10.18
CA LYS A 51 6.14 -7.02 -10.89
C LYS A 51 6.28 -6.41 -12.29
N SER A 52 5.19 -6.41 -13.07
CA SER A 52 5.18 -5.84 -14.42
C SER A 52 5.57 -4.36 -14.42
N TRP A 53 5.03 -3.60 -13.47
CA TRP A 53 5.36 -2.19 -13.28
C TRP A 53 6.84 -1.97 -12.92
N LEU A 54 7.41 -2.80 -12.03
CA LEU A 54 8.83 -2.75 -11.71
C LEU A 54 9.70 -3.07 -12.92
N GLU A 55 9.37 -4.11 -13.69
CA GLU A 55 10.12 -4.47 -14.91
C GLU A 55 10.09 -3.37 -15.97
N GLY A 56 9.00 -2.60 -16.06
CA GLY A 56 8.94 -1.41 -16.92
C GLY A 56 9.84 -0.27 -16.45
N ASN A 57 10.14 -0.23 -15.15
CA ASN A 57 10.94 0.81 -14.50
C ASN A 57 12.43 0.48 -14.36
N THR A 58 12.78 -0.81 -14.34
CA THR A 58 14.16 -1.28 -14.27
C THR A 58 14.47 -2.35 -15.31
N GLY A 59 15.57 -2.17 -16.04
CA GLY A 59 16.13 -3.21 -16.91
C GLY A 59 16.79 -4.37 -16.14
N GLN A 60 16.87 -4.28 -14.81
CA GLN A 60 17.38 -5.31 -13.91
C GLN A 60 16.33 -5.60 -12.82
N PRO A 61 15.41 -6.55 -13.04
CA PRO A 61 14.51 -6.97 -11.99
C PRO A 61 15.31 -7.63 -10.86
N TRP A 62 15.31 -7.00 -9.68
CA TRP A 62 15.88 -7.57 -8.45
C TRP A 62 14.94 -8.59 -7.78
N GLN A 63 13.79 -8.84 -8.40
CA GLN A 63 12.84 -9.84 -7.94
C GLN A 63 13.17 -11.19 -8.58
N GLU A 64 13.22 -12.21 -7.74
CA GLU A 64 13.31 -13.57 -8.20
C GLU A 64 12.02 -13.97 -8.95
N ASP A 65 12.12 -14.99 -9.81
CA ASP A 65 10.98 -15.51 -10.58
C ASP A 65 9.76 -15.83 -9.69
N LEU A 66 8.59 -15.29 -10.03
CA LEU A 66 7.30 -15.48 -9.34
C LEU A 66 6.48 -16.63 -9.96
N ALA A 67 7.13 -17.58 -10.65
CA ALA A 67 6.44 -18.71 -11.28
C ALA A 67 5.79 -19.70 -10.29
N ASP A 68 6.31 -19.81 -9.06
CA ASP A 68 5.85 -20.77 -8.06
C ASP A 68 6.03 -20.18 -6.64
N PHE A 69 4.93 -19.69 -6.06
CA PHE A 69 4.91 -19.09 -4.72
C PHE A 69 3.65 -19.46 -3.92
N ASP A 70 3.82 -19.57 -2.60
CA ASP A 70 2.79 -19.79 -1.61
C ASP A 70 2.46 -18.46 -0.91
N ILE A 71 1.17 -18.13 -0.79
CA ILE A 71 0.72 -16.94 -0.04
C ILE A 71 0.40 -17.35 1.39
N ARG A 72 1.00 -16.67 2.36
CA ARG A 72 0.76 -16.90 3.78
C ARG A 72 0.27 -15.64 4.47
N LEU A 73 -0.98 -15.68 4.90
CA LEU A 73 -1.49 -14.74 5.90
C LEU A 73 -0.76 -14.99 7.22
N VAL A 74 -0.07 -13.97 7.73
CA VAL A 74 0.69 -14.07 8.99
C VAL A 74 0.08 -13.26 10.12
N GLU A 75 -0.68 -12.20 9.81
CA GLU A 75 -1.29 -11.36 10.82
C GLU A 75 -2.55 -10.68 10.28
N VAL A 76 -3.54 -10.52 11.17
CA VAL A 76 -4.76 -9.75 10.92
C VAL A 76 -4.90 -8.71 12.02
N VAL A 77 -4.96 -7.45 11.66
CA VAL A 77 -5.22 -6.32 12.57
C VAL A 77 -6.58 -5.72 12.22
N LYS A 78 -7.34 -5.34 13.23
CA LYS A 78 -8.63 -4.68 13.06
C LYS A 78 -8.49 -3.20 13.40
N CYS A 79 -8.79 -2.32 12.44
CA CYS A 79 -8.89 -0.89 12.67
C CYS A 79 -10.06 -0.58 13.58
N TYR A 80 -9.89 0.47 14.38
CA TYR A 80 -10.95 1.00 15.21
C TYR A 80 -10.77 2.50 15.40
N SER A 81 -11.88 3.18 15.62
CA SER A 81 -11.85 4.60 15.96
C SER A 81 -11.74 4.81 17.47
N ILE A 82 -11.14 5.93 17.87
CA ILE A 82 -11.03 6.38 19.25
C ILE A 82 -11.62 7.79 19.43
N ASN A 83 -12.12 8.07 20.63
CA ASN A 83 -12.57 9.40 21.04
C ASN A 83 -11.40 10.28 21.53
N ASP A 84 -11.71 11.52 21.93
CA ASP A 84 -10.71 12.46 22.49
C ASP A 84 -10.12 12.03 23.83
N GLN A 85 -10.71 11.03 24.49
CA GLN A 85 -10.19 10.39 25.70
C GLN A 85 -9.28 9.19 25.39
N PHE A 86 -8.98 8.94 24.11
CA PHE A 86 -8.21 7.80 23.61
C PHE A 86 -8.86 6.43 23.91
N GLU A 87 -10.19 6.41 24.06
CA GLU A 87 -10.97 5.19 24.28
C GLU A 87 -11.62 4.72 22.97
N PRO A 88 -11.77 3.40 22.73
CA PRO A 88 -12.44 2.89 21.54
C PRO A 88 -13.88 3.42 21.41
N ASP A 89 -14.16 4.07 20.29
CA ASP A 89 -15.47 4.64 19.97
C ASP A 89 -15.70 4.59 18.47
N LYS A 90 -16.75 3.89 18.02
CA LYS A 90 -17.12 3.77 16.59
C LYS A 90 -17.49 5.11 15.95
N THR A 91 -17.82 6.11 16.75
CA THR A 91 -18.14 7.47 16.31
C THR A 91 -16.96 8.44 16.46
N GLY A 92 -15.83 7.93 16.96
CA GLY A 92 -14.58 8.69 17.07
C GLY A 92 -14.05 9.14 15.73
N ASP A 93 -13.40 10.30 15.71
CA ASP A 93 -12.87 10.95 14.51
C ASP A 93 -11.44 10.51 14.17
N ARG A 94 -10.76 9.80 15.08
CA ARG A 94 -9.42 9.27 14.89
C ARG A 94 -9.46 7.77 14.68
N GLU A 95 -9.07 7.34 13.48
CA GLU A 95 -8.86 5.92 13.18
C GLU A 95 -7.48 5.48 13.67
N VAL A 96 -7.43 4.33 14.33
CA VAL A 96 -6.21 3.61 14.68
C VAL A 96 -6.01 2.52 13.61
N ASN A 97 -5.01 2.74 12.77
CA ASN A 97 -4.61 1.83 11.69
C ASN A 97 -3.67 0.71 12.17
N ALA A 98 -3.35 -0.20 11.26
CA ALA A 98 -2.47 -1.33 11.56
C ALA A 98 -1.04 -0.92 11.96
N TRP A 99 -0.50 -1.62 12.95
CA TRP A 99 0.92 -1.73 13.25
C TRP A 99 1.23 -3.21 13.44
N PHE A 100 1.79 -3.84 12.42
CA PHE A 100 2.02 -5.29 12.39
C PHE A 100 3.27 -5.64 13.21
N HIS A 101 3.33 -6.87 13.71
CA HIS A 101 4.56 -7.41 14.29
C HIS A 101 5.69 -7.47 13.24
N TYR A 102 5.34 -7.58 11.95
CA TYR A 102 6.31 -7.53 10.86
C TYR A 102 7.05 -6.18 10.79
N ASP A 103 6.40 -5.09 11.16
CA ASP A 103 6.97 -3.73 11.11
C ASP A 103 8.09 -3.52 12.15
N TRP A 104 8.27 -4.45 13.09
CA TRP A 104 9.34 -4.39 14.09
C TRP A 104 10.70 -4.82 13.53
N ARG A 105 10.72 -5.39 12.31
CA ARG A 105 11.94 -5.88 11.69
C ARG A 105 12.83 -4.72 11.26
N ILE A 106 14.12 -4.85 11.54
CA ILE A 106 15.13 -3.93 11.03
C ILE A 106 15.31 -4.21 9.54
N LEU A 107 15.15 -3.17 8.70
CA LEU A 107 15.42 -3.26 7.28
C LEU A 107 16.92 -3.46 7.01
N THR A 108 17.23 -4.34 6.08
CA THR A 108 18.58 -4.55 5.58
C THR A 108 18.98 -3.45 4.59
N ALA A 109 20.29 -3.26 4.39
CA ALA A 109 20.78 -2.31 3.38
C ALA A 109 20.30 -2.65 1.96
N GLU A 110 20.14 -3.93 1.65
CA GLU A 110 19.61 -4.38 0.36
C GLU A 110 18.13 -4.02 0.18
N GLU A 111 17.30 -4.20 1.21
CA GLU A 111 15.89 -3.80 1.17
C GLU A 111 15.73 -2.30 1.01
N ILE A 112 16.53 -1.50 1.71
CA ILE A 112 16.54 -0.04 1.56
C ILE A 112 16.95 0.34 0.14
N ALA A 113 18.03 -0.25 -0.39
CA ALA A 113 18.52 0.04 -1.74
C ALA A 113 17.49 -0.32 -2.83
N ARG A 114 16.65 -1.34 -2.59
CA ARG A 114 15.57 -1.74 -3.50
C ARG A 114 14.30 -0.90 -3.33
N ALA A 115 13.96 -0.47 -2.12
CA ALA A 115 12.76 0.30 -1.84
C ALA A 115 12.88 1.77 -2.27
N LEU A 116 14.06 2.37 -2.20
CA LEU A 116 14.27 3.78 -2.56
C LEU A 116 13.90 4.10 -4.02
N PRO A 117 14.33 3.32 -5.04
CA PRO A 117 13.89 3.56 -6.40
C PRO A 117 12.39 3.35 -6.62
N VAL A 118 11.76 2.41 -5.89
CA VAL A 118 10.30 2.19 -5.96
C VAL A 118 9.56 3.47 -5.61
N LEU A 119 9.96 4.15 -4.53
CA LEU A 119 9.38 5.45 -4.15
C LEU A 119 9.62 6.51 -5.23
N GLN A 120 10.83 6.57 -5.80
CA GLN A 120 11.17 7.52 -6.87
C GLN A 120 10.32 7.30 -8.13
N TRP A 121 10.13 6.05 -8.54
CA TRP A 121 9.33 5.69 -9.71
C TRP A 121 7.86 5.97 -9.48
N ALA A 122 7.32 5.62 -8.30
CA ALA A 122 5.92 5.90 -7.97
C ALA A 122 5.64 7.42 -7.98
N HIS A 123 6.56 8.23 -7.43
CA HIS A 123 6.45 9.69 -7.47
C HIS A 123 6.54 10.23 -8.91
N ARG A 124 7.49 9.74 -9.72
CA ARG A 124 7.62 10.15 -11.12
C ARG A 124 6.35 9.82 -11.91
N ASP A 125 5.81 8.62 -11.76
CA ASP A 125 4.61 8.19 -12.48
C ASP A 125 3.39 9.02 -12.06
N LEU A 126 3.22 9.32 -10.77
CA LEU A 126 2.16 10.21 -10.30
C LEU A 126 2.29 11.62 -10.91
N TYR A 127 3.51 12.16 -10.97
CA TYR A 127 3.77 13.45 -11.59
C TYR A 127 3.46 13.43 -13.09
N GLU A 128 3.96 12.45 -13.83
CA GLU A 128 3.73 12.33 -15.28
C GLU A 128 2.25 12.15 -15.63
N LEU A 129 1.52 11.34 -14.86
CA LEU A 129 0.08 11.12 -15.04
C LEU A 129 -0.76 12.39 -14.82
N THR A 130 -0.25 13.35 -14.05
CA THR A 130 -1.02 14.54 -13.63
C THR A 130 -0.52 15.84 -14.24
N ALA A 131 0.69 15.86 -14.81
CA ALA A 131 1.33 17.07 -15.36
C ALA A 131 0.53 17.76 -16.49
N GLY A 132 -0.28 17.00 -17.23
CA GLY A 132 -1.08 17.51 -18.34
C GLY A 132 -2.54 17.84 -18.02
N LEU A 133 -2.98 17.64 -16.76
CA LEU A 133 -4.39 17.80 -16.39
C LEU A 133 -4.77 19.28 -16.22
N SER A 134 -5.93 19.67 -16.74
CA SER A 134 -6.51 20.99 -16.53
C SER A 134 -7.01 21.16 -15.08
N PRO A 135 -7.24 22.40 -14.61
CA PRO A 135 -7.83 22.65 -13.29
C PRO A 135 -9.18 21.92 -13.10
N GLU A 136 -10.01 21.84 -14.13
CA GLU A 136 -11.30 21.15 -14.10
C GLU A 136 -11.12 19.64 -13.95
N GLN A 137 -10.15 19.05 -14.67
CA GLN A 137 -9.83 17.63 -14.54
C GLN A 137 -9.25 17.31 -13.16
N LEU A 138 -8.39 18.17 -12.62
CA LEU A 138 -7.84 18.03 -11.28
C LEU A 138 -8.91 18.12 -10.19
N ALA A 139 -9.96 18.92 -10.42
CA ALA A 139 -11.09 19.06 -9.51
C ALA A 139 -12.11 17.91 -9.61
N GLU A 140 -11.98 17.01 -10.58
CA GLU A 140 -12.92 15.90 -10.77
C GLU A 140 -12.87 14.92 -9.58
N GLN A 141 -14.02 14.69 -8.97
CA GLN A 141 -14.25 13.63 -7.99
C GLN A 141 -15.11 12.53 -8.61
N ARG A 142 -14.65 11.28 -8.54
CA ARG A 142 -15.34 10.13 -9.13
C ARG A 142 -16.32 9.49 -8.13
N PRO A 143 -17.42 8.86 -8.60
CA PRO A 143 -18.35 8.16 -7.73
C PRO A 143 -17.65 7.10 -6.88
N GLY A 144 -17.86 7.13 -5.57
CA GLY A 144 -17.24 6.21 -4.61
C GLY A 144 -15.84 6.62 -4.12
N GLU A 145 -15.23 7.65 -4.70
CA GLU A 145 -13.94 8.17 -4.24
C GLU A 145 -14.10 9.25 -3.18
N ARG A 146 -13.24 9.20 -2.14
CA ARG A 146 -13.23 10.19 -1.05
C ARG A 146 -12.77 11.58 -1.50
N TRP A 147 -11.86 11.64 -2.46
CA TRP A 147 -11.17 12.87 -2.89
C TRP A 147 -11.23 13.07 -4.40
N SER A 148 -11.10 14.33 -4.82
CA SER A 148 -10.75 14.67 -6.21
C SER A 148 -9.29 14.28 -6.50
N ILE A 149 -8.89 14.32 -7.77
CA ILE A 149 -7.48 14.11 -8.16
C ILE A 149 -6.57 15.10 -7.41
N SER A 150 -6.93 16.37 -7.34
CA SER A 150 -6.20 17.39 -6.56
C SER A 150 -6.17 17.09 -5.06
N GLY A 151 -7.24 16.54 -4.50
CA GLY A 151 -7.29 16.12 -3.10
C GLY A 151 -6.30 14.99 -2.80
N ILE A 152 -6.20 14.00 -3.70
CA ILE A 152 -5.20 12.91 -3.61
C ILE A 152 -3.79 13.48 -3.66
N LEU A 153 -3.50 14.38 -4.62
CA LEU A 153 -2.18 14.99 -4.76
C LEU A 153 -1.78 15.80 -3.52
N ASN A 154 -2.72 16.58 -2.97
CA ASN A 154 -2.49 17.33 -1.73
C ASN A 154 -2.25 16.40 -0.53
N HIS A 155 -2.96 15.28 -0.46
CA HIS A 155 -2.76 14.29 0.59
C HIS A 155 -1.36 13.66 0.52
N VAL A 156 -0.94 13.22 -0.68
CA VAL A 156 0.40 12.65 -0.90
C VAL A 156 1.50 13.66 -0.56
N ALA A 157 1.43 14.88 -1.10
CA ALA A 157 2.41 15.92 -0.82
C ALA A 157 2.48 16.29 0.67
N GLY A 158 1.32 16.31 1.35
CA GLY A 158 1.25 16.52 2.79
C GLY A 158 1.90 15.41 3.60
N ALA A 159 1.70 14.14 3.21
CA ALA A 159 2.34 13.00 3.85
C ALA A 159 3.87 13.01 3.66
N GLU A 160 4.35 13.30 2.45
CA GLU A 160 5.79 13.42 2.18
C GLU A 160 6.43 14.54 3.03
N LEU A 161 5.79 15.71 3.11
CA LEU A 161 6.27 16.80 3.95
C LEU A 161 6.31 16.42 5.44
N TYR A 162 5.29 15.67 5.90
CA TYR A 162 5.23 15.19 7.29
C TYR A 162 6.41 14.27 7.62
N TYR A 163 6.76 13.34 6.73
CA TYR A 163 7.90 12.42 6.93
C TYR A 163 9.27 13.12 6.89
N LEU A 164 9.40 14.24 6.17
CA LEU A 164 10.67 14.97 6.04
C LEU A 164 10.90 16.03 7.15
N ASN A 165 9.86 16.40 7.90
CA ASN A 165 9.90 17.48 8.89
C ASN A 165 9.78 16.99 10.35
N ARG A 166 9.92 15.69 10.59
CA ARG A 166 9.78 15.08 11.94
C ARG A 166 11.07 14.41 12.37
#